data_AF-A0A1V5R7Q5-F1
#
_entry.id   AF-A0A1V5R7Q5-F1
#
_cell.length_a   1.000
_cell.length_b   1.000
_cell.length_c   1.000
_cell.angle_alpha   90.00
_cell.angle_beta   90.00
_cell.angle_gamma   90.00
#
_symmetry.space_group_name_H-M   'P 1'
#
loop_
_entity.id
_entity.type
_entity.pdbx_description
1 polymer ?
#
loop_
_entity_poly.entity_id
_entity_poly.type
_entity_poly.pdbx_seq_one_letter_code
_entity_poly.pdbx_strand_id
1 'polypeptide(L)'
;MDPAPFRIVGLPGSIDNDQYGTDMAIGADTALNTVVEAIDKLKSTAGAHQRAFVVEVMGRRSGYLALMGAVASGSDWVLIPEEEMDARWHYKMIEALGRGRAAGRRQDVILLAEGARHSDGLPIKAETLTEIIKTRTGVDARVTVLGHVQRGGSPSAFDRILAARLGQAAVEYLAGPDPTPVMVGLVHNQPAATPLSEMSSKSQAVNDEIDQGHFQAALKLRGRSFLDSFEMFKTLARAEPKQALTDRGRILLLTGGPDAPGMNAILRTALRMARDVGQDVVGARYGFGGLARGDIWDLNWMAVHGWINRGGSELGAIRHDLTDEEIAQMADQIKAWDIRGMIAVGGLSTYLQVQKIMEAREQYRALRIPMILVPATIDNNLPGTEITIGADTALNNIVDAIDKIKYTAGAAHRAFIVEVMGRQCGYLALAAGLATGAEMELLNEDGITLDSLRRDIGTLRQGFAQGKKLGIVIISEGASPYYDTEFVRRIMEAESGGQFEVRQTILGHLQRGGTPTAFDRVQGSRLGAHAARQIMQDIEAGNTDINVIGIERRGVAVTPYKEAMLMMDWESGRPKEQSFLAWRGLVDTLAKPDPVREQR
;
A
#
# COMPACT_ATOMS: atom_id res chain seq x y z
N MET A 1 20.12 -46.95 13.50
CA MET A 1 19.72 -45.57 13.83
C MET A 1 18.29 -45.44 13.38
N ASP A 2 17.37 -45.04 14.26
CA ASP A 2 16.04 -44.65 13.80
C ASP A 2 16.18 -43.49 12.81
N PRO A 3 15.40 -43.47 11.72
CA PRO A 3 15.41 -42.33 10.82
C PRO A 3 15.07 -41.07 11.60
N ALA A 4 15.76 -39.97 11.27
CA ALA A 4 15.42 -38.67 11.85
C ALA A 4 13.90 -38.41 11.68
N PRO A 5 13.23 -37.85 12.69
CA PRO A 5 11.79 -37.64 12.64
C PRO A 5 11.42 -36.79 11.41
N PHE A 6 10.38 -37.22 10.69
CA PHE A 6 9.89 -36.50 9.53
C PHE A 6 9.28 -35.17 9.97
N ARG A 7 9.83 -34.05 9.48
CA ARG A 7 9.41 -32.69 9.85
C ARG A 7 8.67 -32.04 8.69
N ILE A 8 7.60 -31.30 9.04
CA ILE A 8 6.72 -30.64 8.07
C ILE A 8 6.54 -29.20 8.50
N VAL A 9 6.78 -28.28 7.56
CA VAL A 9 6.39 -26.87 7.68
C VAL A 9 5.58 -26.50 6.45
N GLY A 10 4.38 -25.98 6.66
CA GLY A 10 3.53 -25.42 5.61
C GLY A 10 3.76 -23.92 5.42
N LEU A 11 3.54 -23.44 4.20
CA LEU A 11 3.52 -22.01 3.87
C LEU A 11 2.16 -21.64 3.26
N PRO A 12 1.58 -20.47 3.58
CA PRO A 12 0.26 -20.07 3.12
C PRO A 12 0.29 -19.60 1.66
N GLY A 13 0.31 -20.52 0.69
CA GLY A 13 0.21 -20.22 -0.74
C GLY A 13 -1.25 -20.21 -1.22
N SER A 14 -1.88 -19.03 -1.23
CA SER A 14 -3.29 -18.88 -1.61
C SER A 14 -3.60 -17.44 -2.04
N ILE A 15 -4.43 -17.26 -3.08
CA ILE A 15 -4.93 -15.94 -3.46
C ILE A 15 -6.13 -15.50 -2.61
N ASP A 16 -6.81 -16.45 -1.97
CA ASP A 16 -8.11 -16.24 -1.30
C ASP A 16 -7.96 -15.51 0.04
N ASN A 17 -6.74 -15.47 0.59
CA ASN A 17 -6.38 -14.99 1.92
C ASN A 17 -7.33 -15.51 3.03
N ASP A 18 -7.60 -16.80 3.02
CA ASP A 18 -8.62 -17.46 3.83
C ASP A 18 -8.07 -18.34 4.98
N GLN A 19 -6.75 -18.29 5.22
CA GLN A 19 -6.04 -19.15 6.16
C GLN A 19 -5.74 -18.42 7.48
N TYR A 20 -6.10 -19.05 8.61
CA TYR A 20 -5.73 -18.56 9.94
C TYR A 20 -4.22 -18.68 10.18
N GLY A 21 -3.64 -17.73 10.92
CA GLY A 21 -2.21 -17.72 11.23
C GLY A 21 -1.35 -16.95 10.21
N THR A 22 -1.98 -16.22 9.28
CA THR A 22 -1.32 -15.24 8.43
C THR A 22 -2.22 -14.03 8.17
N ASP A 23 -1.64 -12.82 8.14
CA ASP A 23 -2.30 -11.57 7.76
C ASP A 23 -2.48 -11.47 6.24
N MET A 24 -1.54 -12.08 5.51
CA MET A 24 -1.55 -12.17 4.05
C MET A 24 -0.98 -13.53 3.61
N ALA A 25 -1.70 -14.23 2.74
CA ALA A 25 -1.19 -15.41 2.05
C ALA A 25 -0.36 -15.03 0.81
N ILE A 26 0.65 -15.83 0.48
CA ILE A 26 1.48 -15.67 -0.72
C ILE A 26 0.58 -15.78 -1.95
N GLY A 27 0.55 -14.71 -2.75
CA GLY A 27 -0.22 -14.59 -3.98
C GLY A 27 -1.48 -13.72 -3.84
N ALA A 28 -1.93 -13.43 -2.62
CA ALA A 28 -3.13 -12.64 -2.41
C ALA A 28 -2.96 -11.18 -2.85
N ASP A 29 -1.78 -10.58 -2.61
CA ASP A 29 -1.49 -9.21 -3.07
C ASP A 29 -1.38 -9.13 -4.60
N THR A 30 -0.74 -10.11 -5.23
CA THR A 30 -0.66 -10.24 -6.70
C THR A 30 -2.05 -10.37 -7.33
N ALA A 31 -2.90 -11.23 -6.77
CA ALA A 31 -4.27 -11.41 -7.25
C ALA A 31 -5.09 -10.13 -7.09
N LEU A 32 -4.91 -9.42 -5.96
CA LEU A 32 -5.60 -8.16 -5.70
C LEU A 32 -5.19 -7.07 -6.70
N ASN A 33 -3.90 -6.94 -7.02
CA ASN A 33 -3.45 -6.02 -8.06
C ASN A 33 -4.08 -6.35 -9.42
N THR A 34 -4.18 -7.64 -9.77
CA THR A 34 -4.86 -8.07 -10.99
C THR A 34 -6.35 -7.67 -11.02
N VAL A 35 -7.06 -7.83 -9.92
CA VAL A 35 -8.47 -7.39 -9.78
C VAL A 35 -8.58 -5.88 -10.00
N VAL A 36 -7.73 -5.10 -9.32
CA VAL A 36 -7.75 -3.63 -9.38
C VAL A 36 -7.43 -3.13 -10.79
N GLU A 37 -6.42 -3.69 -11.45
CA GLU A 37 -6.07 -3.35 -12.83
C GLU A 37 -7.20 -3.66 -13.82
N ALA A 38 -7.87 -4.81 -13.67
CA ALA A 38 -9.00 -5.16 -14.51
C ALA A 38 -10.14 -4.16 -14.35
N ILE A 39 -10.44 -3.75 -13.11
CA ILE A 39 -11.47 -2.75 -12.84
C ILE A 39 -11.08 -1.39 -13.40
N ASP A 40 -9.82 -0.96 -13.27
CA ASP A 40 -9.34 0.30 -13.84
C ASP A 40 -9.50 0.32 -15.37
N LYS A 41 -9.18 -0.80 -16.05
CA LYS A 41 -9.43 -0.98 -17.49
C LYS A 41 -10.93 -0.87 -17.81
N LEU A 42 -11.80 -1.53 -17.04
CA LEU A 42 -13.25 -1.47 -17.23
C LEU A 42 -13.83 -0.08 -16.98
N LYS A 43 -13.31 0.68 -16.01
CA LYS A 43 -13.75 2.06 -15.70
C LYS A 43 -13.54 3.01 -16.88
N SER A 44 -12.52 2.80 -17.69
CA SER A 44 -12.29 3.64 -18.87
C SER A 44 -13.43 3.50 -19.92
N THR A 45 -13.90 2.27 -20.18
CA THR A 45 -14.99 2.02 -21.13
C THR A 45 -16.38 2.26 -20.52
N ALA A 46 -16.54 1.96 -19.23
CA ALA A 46 -17.80 2.13 -18.52
C ALA A 46 -18.21 3.60 -18.42
N GLY A 47 -17.26 4.52 -18.19
CA GLY A 47 -17.52 5.95 -18.12
C GLY A 47 -17.91 6.57 -19.47
N ALA A 48 -17.43 5.98 -20.57
CA ALA A 48 -17.76 6.41 -21.93
C ALA A 48 -19.21 6.05 -22.33
N HIS A 49 -19.69 4.88 -21.90
CA HIS A 49 -21.03 4.37 -22.26
C HIS A 49 -22.07 4.48 -21.15
N GLN A 50 -21.72 5.08 -20.01
CA GLN A 50 -22.55 5.19 -18.81
C GLN A 50 -23.13 3.85 -18.31
N ARG A 51 -22.32 2.78 -18.35
CA ARG A 51 -22.75 1.41 -18.04
C ARG A 51 -22.64 1.04 -16.56
N ALA A 52 -23.23 -0.09 -16.20
CA ALA A 52 -22.94 -0.80 -14.95
C ALA A 52 -22.11 -2.07 -15.26
N PHE A 53 -21.14 -2.39 -14.42
CA PHE A 53 -20.36 -3.62 -14.52
C PHE A 53 -20.49 -4.43 -13.23
N VAL A 54 -20.85 -5.70 -13.37
CA VAL A 54 -20.74 -6.72 -12.33
C VAL A 54 -19.45 -7.47 -12.60
N VAL A 55 -18.47 -7.33 -11.70
CA VAL A 55 -17.16 -7.96 -11.81
C VAL A 55 -17.08 -9.11 -10.82
N GLU A 56 -17.04 -10.33 -11.32
CA GLU A 56 -16.89 -11.53 -10.50
C GLU A 56 -15.41 -11.83 -10.26
N VAL A 57 -15.05 -11.96 -8.98
CA VAL A 57 -13.68 -12.15 -8.50
C VAL A 57 -13.56 -13.47 -7.74
N MET A 58 -12.36 -14.05 -7.77
CA MET A 58 -12.07 -15.28 -7.02
C MET A 58 -11.99 -15.01 -5.52
N GLY A 59 -11.97 -16.07 -4.72
CA GLY A 59 -11.84 -16.00 -3.27
C GLY A 59 -12.36 -17.23 -2.53
N ARG A 60 -12.85 -18.24 -3.26
CA ARG A 60 -13.51 -19.45 -2.77
C ARG A 60 -14.67 -19.13 -1.83
N ARG A 61 -14.42 -19.16 -0.52
CA ARG A 61 -15.39 -18.85 0.56
C ARG A 61 -15.00 -17.58 1.34
N SER A 62 -14.07 -16.80 0.79
CA SER A 62 -13.55 -15.55 1.34
C SER A 62 -13.94 -14.38 0.47
N GLY A 63 -14.44 -13.33 1.12
CA GLY A 63 -14.70 -12.04 0.49
C GLY A 63 -13.48 -11.14 0.38
N TYR A 64 -12.28 -11.59 0.77
CA TYR A 64 -11.09 -10.72 0.87
C TYR A 64 -10.76 -9.97 -0.42
N LEU A 65 -10.62 -10.69 -1.54
CA LEU A 65 -10.30 -10.07 -2.83
C LEU A 65 -11.42 -9.12 -3.31
N ALA A 66 -12.68 -9.48 -3.08
CA ALA A 66 -13.82 -8.63 -3.43
C ALA A 66 -13.86 -7.35 -2.58
N LEU A 67 -13.71 -7.47 -1.26
CA LEU A 67 -13.75 -6.33 -0.34
C LEU A 67 -12.56 -5.39 -0.56
N MET A 68 -11.34 -5.92 -0.55
CA MET A 68 -10.15 -5.09 -0.75
C MET A 68 -10.10 -4.53 -2.17
N GLY A 69 -10.54 -5.31 -3.17
CA GLY A 69 -10.69 -4.84 -4.54
C GLY A 69 -11.69 -3.71 -4.64
N ALA A 70 -12.78 -3.75 -3.86
CA ALA A 70 -13.81 -2.71 -3.84
C ALA A 70 -13.31 -1.42 -3.20
N VAL A 71 -12.54 -1.52 -2.10
CA VAL A 71 -11.85 -0.39 -1.46
C VAL A 71 -10.83 0.23 -2.41
N ALA A 72 -9.95 -0.58 -2.99
CA ALA A 72 -8.84 -0.14 -3.84
C ALA A 72 -9.30 0.41 -5.20
N SER A 73 -10.40 -0.11 -5.74
CA SER A 73 -10.95 0.41 -6.99
C SER A 73 -11.94 1.55 -6.76
N GLY A 74 -12.48 1.74 -5.55
CA GLY A 74 -13.61 2.64 -5.31
C GLY A 74 -14.85 2.17 -6.07
N SER A 75 -15.26 0.93 -5.82
CA SER A 75 -16.48 0.33 -6.33
C SER A 75 -17.71 0.84 -5.57
N ASP A 76 -18.88 0.70 -6.20
CA ASP A 76 -20.14 1.27 -5.71
C ASP A 76 -20.93 0.27 -4.87
N TRP A 77 -20.63 -1.02 -5.01
CA TRP A 77 -21.20 -2.08 -4.20
C TRP A 77 -20.26 -3.30 -4.15
N VAL A 78 -20.33 -4.07 -3.06
CA VAL A 78 -19.61 -5.35 -2.94
C VAL A 78 -20.57 -6.41 -2.38
N LEU A 79 -20.43 -7.65 -2.85
CA LEU A 79 -21.15 -8.82 -2.36
C LEU A 79 -20.13 -9.86 -1.92
N ILE A 80 -20.13 -10.18 -0.62
CA ILE A 80 -19.17 -11.09 0.02
C ILE A 80 -19.90 -12.19 0.80
N PRO A 81 -19.32 -13.40 0.95
CA PRO A 81 -19.92 -14.48 1.73
C PRO A 81 -20.04 -14.18 3.23
N GLU A 82 -19.24 -13.24 3.76
CA GLU A 82 -19.28 -12.87 5.17
C GLU A 82 -20.42 -11.90 5.55
N GLU A 83 -21.14 -11.33 4.57
CA GLU A 83 -22.26 -10.43 4.83
C GLU A 83 -23.61 -11.15 4.72
N GLU A 84 -24.49 -10.90 5.68
CA GLU A 84 -25.87 -11.37 5.60
C GLU A 84 -26.63 -10.68 4.46
N MET A 85 -27.08 -11.47 3.48
CA MET A 85 -27.87 -10.99 2.34
C MET A 85 -29.37 -11.01 2.65
N ASP A 86 -29.85 -9.99 3.37
CA ASP A 86 -31.27 -9.87 3.71
C ASP A 86 -32.19 -9.83 2.47
N ALA A 87 -33.46 -10.21 2.61
CA ALA A 87 -34.40 -10.34 1.49
C ALA A 87 -34.53 -9.09 0.58
N ARG A 88 -34.15 -7.90 1.05
CA ARG A 88 -34.19 -6.62 0.32
C ARG A 88 -32.82 -6.12 -0.13
N TRP A 89 -31.75 -6.91 -0.02
CA TRP A 89 -30.39 -6.52 -0.41
C TRP A 89 -30.33 -5.92 -1.82
N HIS A 90 -31.05 -6.53 -2.78
CA HIS A 90 -31.09 -6.08 -4.17
C HIS A 90 -31.81 -4.74 -4.34
N TYR A 91 -32.87 -4.46 -3.57
CA TYR A 91 -33.52 -3.15 -3.56
C TYR A 91 -32.58 -2.07 -3.02
N LYS A 92 -31.88 -2.35 -1.92
CA LYS A 92 -30.90 -1.43 -1.33
C LYS A 92 -29.76 -1.12 -2.30
N MET A 93 -29.26 -2.13 -3.00
CA MET A 93 -28.25 -1.98 -4.04
C MET A 93 -28.77 -1.06 -5.16
N ILE A 94 -29.93 -1.36 -5.73
CA ILE A 94 -30.51 -0.56 -6.83
C ILE A 94 -30.76 0.89 -6.42
N GLU A 95 -31.25 1.11 -5.20
CA GLU A 95 -31.45 2.45 -4.65
C GLU A 95 -30.12 3.21 -4.50
N ALA A 96 -29.08 2.55 -3.99
CA ALA A 96 -27.75 3.14 -3.84
C ALA A 96 -27.11 3.49 -5.20
N LEU A 97 -27.25 2.62 -6.20
CA LEU A 97 -26.78 2.87 -7.57
C LEU A 97 -27.55 4.05 -8.20
N GLY A 98 -28.88 4.06 -8.06
CA GLY A 98 -29.74 5.13 -8.57
C GLY A 98 -29.40 6.49 -7.96
N ARG A 99 -29.23 6.57 -6.63
CA ARG A 99 -28.78 7.78 -5.95
C ARG A 99 -27.40 8.23 -6.42
N GLY A 100 -26.50 7.28 -6.65
CA GLY A 100 -25.17 7.56 -7.18
C GLY A 100 -25.20 8.25 -8.52
N ARG A 101 -25.99 7.72 -9.46
CA ARG A 101 -26.16 8.31 -10.79
C ARG A 101 -26.84 9.67 -10.73
N ALA A 102 -27.85 9.84 -9.87
CA ALA A 102 -28.50 11.13 -9.64
C ALA A 102 -27.51 12.18 -9.09
N ALA A 103 -26.53 11.76 -8.28
CA ALA A 103 -25.44 12.61 -7.80
C ALA A 103 -24.35 12.88 -8.84
N GLY A 104 -24.49 12.40 -10.08
CA GLY A 104 -23.55 12.65 -11.18
C GLY A 104 -22.55 11.52 -11.46
N ARG A 105 -22.67 10.36 -10.80
CA ARG A 105 -21.85 9.19 -11.10
C ARG A 105 -22.19 8.67 -12.50
N ARG A 106 -21.17 8.56 -13.35
CA ARG A 106 -21.36 8.15 -14.76
C ARG A 106 -21.48 6.65 -14.95
N GLN A 107 -20.89 5.87 -14.06
CA GLN A 107 -20.74 4.42 -14.18
C GLN A 107 -20.92 3.76 -12.82
N ASP A 108 -21.34 2.50 -12.81
CA ASP A 108 -21.37 1.70 -11.59
C ASP A 108 -20.46 0.47 -11.72
N VAL A 109 -19.73 0.16 -10.67
CA VAL A 109 -18.96 -1.08 -10.55
C VAL A 109 -19.41 -1.82 -9.29
N ILE A 110 -19.86 -3.05 -9.47
CA ILE A 110 -20.28 -3.97 -8.41
C ILE A 110 -19.28 -5.13 -8.40
N LEU A 111 -18.63 -5.37 -7.27
CA LEU A 111 -17.75 -6.53 -7.09
C LEU A 111 -18.54 -7.67 -6.45
N LEU A 112 -18.46 -8.84 -7.08
CA LEU A 112 -19.09 -10.06 -6.63
C LEU A 112 -18.00 -11.08 -6.31
N ALA A 113 -17.88 -11.50 -5.04
CA ALA A 113 -17.07 -12.65 -4.70
C ALA A 113 -17.69 -13.93 -5.27
N GLU A 114 -16.90 -14.84 -5.83
CA GLU A 114 -17.39 -16.15 -6.34
C GLU A 114 -18.13 -16.97 -5.26
N GLY A 115 -17.79 -16.73 -3.98
CA GLY A 115 -18.41 -17.36 -2.83
C GLY A 115 -19.71 -16.71 -2.35
N ALA A 116 -20.14 -15.58 -2.92
CA ALA A 116 -21.29 -14.82 -2.46
C ALA A 116 -22.59 -15.62 -2.58
N ARG A 117 -23.40 -15.60 -1.51
CA ARG A 117 -24.58 -16.44 -1.35
C ARG A 117 -25.72 -15.67 -0.69
N HIS A 118 -26.94 -16.12 -0.96
CA HIS A 118 -28.13 -15.76 -0.22
C HIS A 118 -28.09 -16.34 1.20
N SER A 119 -28.91 -15.80 2.11
CA SER A 119 -29.01 -16.32 3.49
C SER A 119 -29.51 -17.76 3.58
N ASP A 120 -30.11 -18.31 2.52
CA ASP A 120 -30.51 -19.72 2.41
C ASP A 120 -29.39 -20.63 1.84
N GLY A 121 -28.20 -20.08 1.59
CA GLY A 121 -27.02 -20.79 1.08
C GLY A 121 -26.93 -20.87 -0.45
N LEU A 122 -27.95 -20.43 -1.19
CA LEU A 122 -27.93 -20.45 -2.66
C LEU A 122 -26.91 -19.43 -3.21
N PRO A 123 -26.13 -19.79 -4.24
CA PRO A 123 -25.14 -18.88 -4.82
C PRO A 123 -25.79 -17.70 -5.54
N ILE A 124 -25.21 -16.52 -5.39
CA ILE A 124 -25.60 -15.32 -6.16
C ILE A 124 -24.83 -15.33 -7.48
N LYS A 125 -25.55 -15.37 -8.61
CA LYS A 125 -24.95 -15.39 -9.95
C LYS A 125 -24.81 -13.97 -10.51
N ALA A 126 -23.70 -13.72 -11.22
CA ALA A 126 -23.44 -12.43 -11.85
C ALA A 126 -24.50 -12.06 -12.91
N GLU A 127 -25.00 -13.04 -13.66
CA GLU A 127 -26.04 -12.83 -14.68
C GLU A 127 -27.33 -12.31 -14.04
N THR A 128 -27.75 -12.92 -12.92
CA THR A 128 -28.93 -12.49 -12.17
C THR A 128 -28.82 -11.04 -11.71
N LEU A 129 -27.63 -10.59 -11.27
CA LEU A 129 -27.41 -9.20 -10.89
C LEU A 129 -27.60 -8.24 -12.06
N THR A 130 -27.07 -8.58 -13.23
CA THR A 130 -27.21 -7.72 -14.43
C THR A 130 -28.65 -7.65 -14.91
N GLU A 131 -29.42 -8.73 -14.84
CA GLU A 131 -30.85 -8.73 -15.13
C GLU A 131 -31.63 -7.85 -14.14
N ILE A 132 -31.32 -7.95 -12.84
CA ILE A 132 -31.93 -7.10 -11.81
C ILE A 132 -31.65 -5.62 -12.11
N ILE A 133 -30.39 -5.26 -12.35
CA ILE A 133 -29.99 -3.88 -12.65
C ILE A 133 -30.72 -3.38 -13.89
N LYS A 134 -30.66 -4.13 -14.99
CA LYS A 134 -31.28 -3.74 -16.26
C LYS A 134 -32.79 -3.57 -16.15
N THR A 135 -33.48 -4.52 -15.51
CA THR A 135 -34.95 -4.50 -15.38
C THR A 135 -35.43 -3.39 -14.46
N ARG A 136 -34.69 -3.08 -13.38
CA ARG A 136 -35.10 -2.09 -12.38
C ARG A 136 -34.69 -0.66 -12.70
N THR A 137 -33.61 -0.47 -13.46
CA THR A 137 -33.03 0.87 -13.70
C THR A 137 -33.00 1.27 -15.18
N GLY A 138 -33.15 0.32 -16.10
CA GLY A 138 -32.94 0.55 -17.54
C GLY A 138 -31.48 0.73 -17.95
N VAL A 139 -30.51 0.65 -17.02
CA VAL A 139 -29.09 0.80 -17.30
C VAL A 139 -28.55 -0.46 -18.00
N ASP A 140 -27.72 -0.27 -19.04
CA ASP A 140 -26.97 -1.37 -19.67
C ASP A 140 -25.92 -1.91 -18.69
N ALA A 141 -26.18 -3.12 -18.20
CA ALA A 141 -25.32 -3.83 -17.24
C ALA A 141 -24.59 -4.99 -17.93
N ARG A 142 -23.30 -5.16 -17.62
CA ARG A 142 -22.44 -6.20 -18.18
C ARG A 142 -21.77 -7.02 -17.09
N VAL A 143 -21.58 -8.30 -17.34
CA VAL A 143 -20.79 -9.20 -16.50
C VAL A 143 -19.38 -9.27 -17.04
N THR A 144 -18.40 -9.20 -16.13
CA THR A 144 -17.01 -9.60 -16.39
C THR A 144 -16.60 -10.60 -15.33
N VAL A 145 -16.41 -11.86 -15.71
CA VAL A 145 -15.81 -12.87 -14.84
C VAL A 145 -14.30 -12.85 -15.08
N LEU A 146 -13.52 -12.43 -14.08
CA LEU A 146 -12.06 -12.36 -14.23
C LEU A 146 -11.45 -13.77 -14.34
N GLY A 147 -11.96 -14.71 -13.54
CA GLY A 147 -11.48 -16.09 -13.53
C GLY A 147 -9.97 -16.19 -13.26
N HIS A 148 -9.29 -17.08 -13.99
CA HIS A 148 -7.92 -17.49 -13.70
C HIS A 148 -6.83 -16.45 -14.00
N VAL A 149 -7.16 -15.32 -14.62
CA VAL A 149 -6.17 -14.22 -14.77
C VAL A 149 -5.66 -13.76 -13.40
N GLN A 150 -6.50 -13.88 -12.35
CA GLN A 150 -6.17 -13.58 -10.95
C GLN A 150 -5.15 -14.54 -10.33
N ARG A 151 -4.86 -15.68 -10.96
CA ARG A 151 -3.87 -16.67 -10.51
C ARG A 151 -2.57 -16.63 -11.31
N GLY A 152 -2.55 -15.84 -12.39
CA GLY A 152 -1.40 -15.71 -13.29
C GLY A 152 -0.68 -14.38 -13.10
N GLY A 153 0.28 -14.10 -13.99
CA GLY A 153 1.10 -12.90 -13.95
C GLY A 153 2.36 -13.07 -13.10
N SER A 154 3.26 -12.08 -13.20
CA SER A 154 4.43 -12.00 -12.34
C SER A 154 3.99 -11.61 -10.92
N PRO A 155 4.56 -12.23 -9.86
CA PRO A 155 4.21 -11.85 -8.50
C PRO A 155 4.57 -10.40 -8.21
N SER A 156 3.74 -9.73 -7.41
CA SER A 156 4.01 -8.38 -6.90
C SER A 156 5.26 -8.37 -6.02
N ALA A 157 5.86 -7.19 -5.84
CA ALA A 157 7.03 -7.06 -4.98
C ALA A 157 6.77 -7.53 -3.54
N PHE A 158 5.58 -7.24 -3.01
CA PHE A 158 5.16 -7.71 -1.69
C PHE A 158 5.16 -9.23 -1.61
N ASP A 159 4.55 -9.94 -2.56
CA ASP A 159 4.48 -11.41 -2.55
C ASP A 159 5.87 -12.05 -2.72
N ARG A 160 6.76 -11.45 -3.52
CA ARG A 160 8.15 -11.94 -3.65
C ARG A 160 8.91 -11.84 -2.33
N ILE A 161 8.82 -10.69 -1.65
CA ILE A 161 9.47 -10.47 -0.35
C ILE A 161 8.85 -11.38 0.72
N LEU A 162 7.52 -11.47 0.75
CA LEU A 162 6.80 -12.34 1.69
C LEU A 162 7.24 -13.80 1.53
N ALA A 163 7.24 -14.32 0.30
CA ALA A 163 7.66 -15.69 0.03
C ALA A 163 9.10 -15.96 0.46
N ALA A 164 10.03 -15.04 0.19
CA ALA A 164 11.42 -15.16 0.61
C ALA A 164 11.56 -15.20 2.14
N ARG A 165 10.87 -14.28 2.85
CA ARG A 165 10.89 -14.19 4.32
C ARG A 165 10.29 -15.44 4.98
N LEU A 166 9.15 -15.92 4.47
CA LEU A 166 8.51 -17.13 5.00
C LEU A 166 9.33 -18.39 4.67
N GLY A 167 9.97 -18.44 3.50
CA GLY A 167 10.90 -19.51 3.13
C GLY A 167 12.08 -19.63 4.09
N GLN A 168 12.71 -18.49 4.44
CA GLN A 168 13.76 -18.46 5.46
C GLN A 168 13.26 -18.98 6.81
N ALA A 169 12.16 -18.42 7.31
CA ALA A 169 11.61 -18.81 8.61
C ALA A 169 11.19 -20.29 8.66
N ALA A 170 10.72 -20.85 7.54
CA ALA A 170 10.41 -22.27 7.44
C ALA A 170 11.66 -23.15 7.56
N VAL A 171 12.76 -22.78 6.91
CA VAL A 171 14.05 -23.49 7.02
C VAL A 171 14.60 -23.40 8.44
N GLU A 172 14.53 -22.22 9.06
CA GLU A 172 14.94 -22.01 10.46
C GLU A 172 14.12 -22.88 11.42
N TYR A 173 12.80 -22.96 11.23
CA TYR A 173 11.94 -23.84 12.03
C TYR A 173 12.28 -25.32 11.82
N LEU A 174 12.49 -25.75 10.57
CA LEU A 174 12.90 -27.12 10.26
C LEU A 174 14.25 -27.51 10.88
N ALA A 175 15.17 -26.57 11.03
CA ALA A 175 16.47 -26.76 11.68
C ALA A 175 16.38 -26.73 13.23
N GLY A 176 15.31 -26.14 13.78
CA GLY A 176 15.08 -26.02 15.21
C GLY A 176 14.82 -27.36 15.93
N PRO A 177 14.73 -27.38 17.27
CA PRO A 177 14.50 -28.61 18.03
C PRO A 177 13.04 -29.08 18.00
N ASP A 178 12.08 -28.19 17.79
CA ASP A 178 10.63 -28.47 17.86
C ASP A 178 10.15 -29.27 16.63
N PRO A 179 9.60 -30.49 16.81
CA PRO A 179 9.10 -31.31 15.72
C PRO A 179 7.64 -31.01 15.34
N THR A 180 6.98 -30.06 16.00
CA THR A 180 5.54 -29.79 15.80
C THR A 180 5.27 -29.38 14.34
N PRO A 181 4.32 -30.02 13.64
CA PRO A 181 3.91 -29.57 12.32
C PRO A 181 3.22 -28.21 12.39
N VAL A 182 3.80 -27.21 11.74
CA VAL A 182 3.31 -25.82 11.75
C VAL A 182 3.10 -25.28 10.34
N MET A 183 2.25 -24.27 10.21
CA MET A 183 2.29 -23.32 9.11
C MET A 183 3.06 -22.08 9.57
N VAL A 184 4.02 -21.62 8.78
CA VAL A 184 4.69 -20.33 9.02
C VAL A 184 4.03 -19.27 8.14
N GLY A 185 3.35 -18.32 8.78
CA GLY A 185 2.66 -17.20 8.14
C GLY A 185 3.18 -15.85 8.63
N LEU A 186 2.65 -14.76 8.07
CA LEU A 186 2.99 -13.39 8.50
C LEU A 186 1.99 -12.94 9.57
N VAL A 187 2.44 -12.60 10.78
CA VAL A 187 1.59 -12.05 11.84
C VAL A 187 2.25 -10.78 12.37
N HIS A 188 1.53 -9.66 12.32
CA HIS A 188 2.05 -8.35 12.71
C HIS A 188 3.36 -7.98 12.00
N ASN A 189 3.41 -8.22 10.68
CA ASN A 189 4.58 -8.03 9.82
C ASN A 189 5.82 -8.86 10.25
N GLN A 190 5.64 -9.96 10.98
CA GLN A 190 6.72 -10.88 11.38
C GLN A 190 6.35 -12.34 11.04
N PRO A 191 7.31 -13.17 10.59
CA PRO A 191 7.06 -14.61 10.45
C PRO A 191 6.69 -15.22 11.81
N ALA A 192 5.62 -16.00 11.85
CA ALA A 192 5.14 -16.69 13.04
C ALA A 192 4.66 -18.10 12.69
N ALA A 193 4.99 -19.06 13.55
CA ALA A 193 4.58 -20.45 13.42
C ALA A 193 3.23 -20.68 14.12
N THR A 194 2.28 -21.27 13.40
CA THR A 194 0.97 -21.69 13.92
C THR A 194 0.82 -23.20 13.75
N PRO A 195 0.46 -23.98 14.78
CA PRO A 195 0.23 -25.41 14.64
C PRO A 195 -0.77 -25.72 13.50
N LEU A 196 -0.48 -26.74 12.67
CA LEU A 196 -1.34 -27.05 11.52
C LEU A 196 -2.78 -27.42 11.93
N SER A 197 -2.96 -28.07 13.08
CA SER A 197 -4.28 -28.39 13.65
C SER A 197 -5.06 -27.13 14.03
N GLU A 198 -4.39 -26.14 14.59
CA GLU A 198 -4.98 -24.84 14.93
C GLU A 198 -5.33 -24.05 13.66
N MET A 199 -4.41 -23.96 12.70
CA MET A 199 -4.67 -23.29 11.42
C MET A 199 -5.89 -23.90 10.72
N SER A 200 -5.96 -25.23 10.62
CA SER A 200 -7.06 -25.92 9.94
C SER A 200 -8.39 -25.72 10.66
N SER A 201 -8.43 -25.89 11.99
CA SER A 201 -9.67 -25.77 12.76
C SER A 201 -10.22 -24.34 12.75
N LYS A 202 -9.36 -23.33 12.94
CA LYS A 202 -9.79 -21.92 12.95
C LYS A 202 -10.16 -21.40 11.56
N SER A 203 -9.50 -21.87 10.50
CA SER A 203 -9.90 -21.51 9.12
C SER A 203 -11.28 -22.09 8.78
N GLN A 204 -11.56 -23.33 9.23
CA GLN A 204 -12.86 -23.97 9.03
C GLN A 204 -13.98 -23.30 9.83
N ALA A 205 -13.70 -22.83 11.05
CA ALA A 205 -14.70 -22.18 11.90
C ALA A 205 -15.38 -20.98 11.22
N VAL A 206 -14.68 -20.20 10.39
CA VAL A 206 -15.29 -19.10 9.61
C VAL A 206 -16.38 -19.61 8.68
N ASN A 207 -16.11 -20.72 7.99
CA ASN A 207 -17.06 -21.33 7.07
C ASN A 207 -18.26 -21.92 7.81
N ASP A 208 -18.02 -22.53 8.97
CA ASP A 208 -19.07 -23.12 9.79
C ASP A 208 -20.04 -22.04 10.32
N GLU A 209 -19.54 -20.87 10.74
CA GLU A 209 -20.38 -19.74 11.13
C GLU A 209 -21.20 -19.19 9.95
N ILE A 210 -20.62 -19.14 8.74
CA ILE A 210 -21.35 -18.73 7.53
C ILE A 210 -22.46 -19.74 7.21
N ASP A 211 -22.17 -21.04 7.28
CA ASP A 211 -23.14 -22.11 6.98
C ASP A 211 -24.30 -22.15 7.99
N GLN A 212 -24.05 -21.72 9.24
CA GLN A 212 -25.06 -21.58 10.29
C GLN A 212 -25.83 -20.25 10.23
N GLY A 213 -25.49 -19.34 9.31
CA GLY A 213 -26.10 -18.02 9.21
C GLY A 213 -25.64 -17.02 10.27
N HIS A 214 -24.54 -17.30 10.98
CA HIS A 214 -23.95 -16.43 12.00
C HIS A 214 -22.94 -15.44 11.39
N PHE A 215 -23.38 -14.64 10.41
CA PHE A 215 -22.51 -13.74 9.63
C PHE A 215 -21.69 -12.75 10.49
N GLN A 216 -22.25 -12.24 11.58
CA GLN A 216 -21.53 -11.34 12.50
C GLN A 216 -20.38 -12.04 13.23
N ALA A 217 -20.50 -13.34 13.52
CA ALA A 217 -19.42 -14.13 14.09
C ALA A 217 -18.34 -14.39 13.04
N ALA A 218 -18.74 -14.75 11.81
CA ALA A 218 -17.83 -14.95 10.69
C ALA A 218 -16.96 -13.71 10.38
N LEU A 219 -17.57 -12.51 10.35
CA LEU A 219 -16.86 -11.23 10.17
C LEU A 219 -15.82 -10.98 11.27
N LYS A 220 -16.15 -11.32 12.52
CA LYS A 220 -15.21 -11.18 13.65
C LYS A 220 -14.06 -12.17 13.56
N LEU A 221 -14.32 -13.40 13.10
CA LEU A 221 -13.30 -14.44 12.92
C LEU A 221 -12.30 -14.11 11.80
N ARG A 222 -12.71 -13.37 10.75
CA ARG A 222 -11.79 -12.82 9.74
C ARG A 222 -10.82 -11.78 10.30
N GLY A 223 -11.08 -11.27 11.49
CA GLY A 223 -10.21 -10.32 12.20
C GLY A 223 -10.62 -8.86 12.03
N ARG A 224 -10.09 -8.02 12.92
CA ARG A 224 -10.47 -6.61 13.04
C ARG A 224 -10.17 -5.79 11.79
N SER A 225 -9.05 -6.06 11.13
CA SER A 225 -8.66 -5.37 9.88
C SER A 225 -9.70 -5.56 8.76
N PHE A 226 -10.25 -6.78 8.62
CA PHE A 226 -11.28 -7.09 7.64
C PHE A 226 -12.59 -6.35 7.97
N LEU A 227 -13.04 -6.43 9.22
CA LEU A 227 -14.25 -5.76 9.68
C LEU A 227 -14.17 -4.23 9.54
N ASP A 228 -13.06 -3.63 9.95
CA ASP A 228 -12.85 -2.17 9.82
C ASP A 228 -12.86 -1.73 8.35
N SER A 229 -12.28 -2.55 7.45
CA SER A 229 -12.29 -2.28 6.01
C SER A 229 -13.68 -2.42 5.40
N PHE A 230 -14.48 -3.37 5.89
CA PHE A 230 -15.86 -3.57 5.47
C PHE A 230 -16.76 -2.39 5.89
N GLU A 231 -16.66 -1.93 7.14
CA GLU A 231 -17.42 -0.77 7.60
C GLU A 231 -16.96 0.53 6.92
N MET A 232 -15.66 0.69 6.70
CA MET A 232 -15.12 1.79 5.89
C MET A 232 -15.68 1.75 4.46
N PHE A 233 -15.71 0.58 3.82
CA PHE A 233 -16.25 0.43 2.48
C PHE A 233 -17.73 0.83 2.41
N LYS A 234 -18.56 0.42 3.38
CA LYS A 234 -19.97 0.80 3.43
C LYS A 234 -20.16 2.31 3.40
N THR A 235 -19.31 3.08 4.08
CA THR A 235 -19.33 4.55 4.01
C THR A 235 -18.84 5.05 2.66
N LEU A 236 -17.72 4.52 2.16
CA LEU A 236 -17.13 4.94 0.89
C LEU A 236 -18.03 4.70 -0.33
N ALA A 237 -18.85 3.65 -0.30
CA ALA A 237 -19.78 3.25 -1.35
C ALA A 237 -21.05 4.14 -1.42
N ARG A 238 -21.34 4.93 -0.37
CA ARG A 238 -22.53 5.79 -0.37
C ARG A 238 -22.51 6.82 -1.50
N ALA A 239 -23.67 7.02 -2.09
CA ALA A 239 -23.91 8.03 -3.11
C ALA A 239 -23.84 9.45 -2.53
N GLU A 240 -24.30 9.62 -1.30
CA GLU A 240 -24.38 10.88 -0.58
C GLU A 240 -23.99 10.67 0.90
N PRO A 241 -23.56 11.72 1.61
CA PRO A 241 -23.27 11.62 3.04
C PRO A 241 -24.52 11.21 3.84
N LYS A 242 -24.34 10.42 4.90
CA LYS A 242 -25.44 10.01 5.80
C LYS A 242 -26.07 11.19 6.55
N GLN A 243 -25.28 12.22 6.87
CA GLN A 243 -25.73 13.38 7.63
C GLN A 243 -25.53 14.67 6.83
N ALA A 244 -26.44 15.63 7.02
CA ALA A 244 -26.25 16.98 6.53
C ALA A 244 -25.06 17.65 7.24
N LEU A 245 -24.45 18.63 6.58
CA LEU A 245 -23.38 19.41 7.20
C LEU A 245 -23.90 20.12 8.45
N THR A 246 -23.04 20.16 9.47
CA THR A 246 -23.29 20.82 10.75
C THR A 246 -22.34 21.99 10.92
N ASP A 247 -22.74 23.00 11.70
CA ASP A 247 -21.93 24.19 11.96
C ASP A 247 -20.85 23.89 13.01
N ARG A 248 -19.85 23.09 12.63
CA ARG A 248 -18.71 22.66 13.47
C ARG A 248 -17.37 23.19 12.95
N GLY A 249 -17.42 24.17 12.06
CA GLY A 249 -16.27 24.62 11.27
C GLY A 249 -15.78 23.56 10.28
N ARG A 250 -14.58 23.77 9.72
CA ARG A 250 -14.08 22.98 8.58
C ARG A 250 -12.79 22.23 8.91
N ILE A 251 -12.62 21.06 8.29
CA ILE A 251 -11.34 20.36 8.24
C ILE A 251 -10.65 20.72 6.92
N LEU A 252 -9.38 21.11 7.00
CA LEU A 252 -8.57 21.36 5.81
C LEU A 252 -7.73 20.13 5.43
N LEU A 253 -7.79 19.73 4.17
CA LEU A 253 -6.92 18.71 3.58
C LEU A 253 -5.85 19.35 2.71
N LEU A 254 -4.61 18.86 2.76
CA LEU A 254 -3.56 19.28 1.82
C LEU A 254 -2.55 18.17 1.53
N THR A 255 -1.82 18.32 0.43
CA THR A 255 -0.63 17.54 0.13
C THR A 255 0.61 18.43 0.20
N GLY A 256 1.61 18.02 0.98
CA GLY A 256 2.88 18.73 1.09
C GLY A 256 4.04 17.93 0.49
N GLY A 257 4.96 18.63 -0.16
CA GLY A 257 6.16 18.01 -0.72
C GLY A 257 5.93 17.30 -2.06
N PRO A 258 6.87 16.43 -2.46
CA PRO A 258 6.79 15.67 -3.71
C PRO A 258 5.60 14.69 -3.71
N ASP A 259 5.00 14.45 -4.87
CA ASP A 259 3.97 13.43 -5.04
C ASP A 259 4.44 11.99 -4.75
N ALA A 260 3.53 11.19 -4.22
CA ALA A 260 3.67 9.75 -4.11
C ALA A 260 2.35 9.08 -4.53
N PRO A 261 2.40 7.93 -5.23
CA PRO A 261 1.20 7.17 -5.55
C PRO A 261 0.40 6.83 -4.29
N GLY A 262 -0.93 6.98 -4.34
CA GLY A 262 -1.83 6.64 -3.23
C GLY A 262 -2.21 7.82 -2.32
N MET A 263 -1.58 9.00 -2.45
CA MET A 263 -1.98 10.21 -1.69
C MET A 263 -3.46 10.55 -1.86
N ASN A 264 -3.97 10.42 -3.09
CA ASN A 264 -5.37 10.63 -3.42
C ASN A 264 -6.33 9.69 -2.68
N ALA A 265 -5.91 8.46 -2.36
CA ALA A 265 -6.71 7.51 -1.59
C ALA A 265 -6.93 7.98 -0.15
N ILE A 266 -5.89 8.57 0.46
CA ILE A 266 -5.95 9.18 1.80
C ILE A 266 -6.94 10.35 1.79
N LEU A 267 -6.73 11.32 0.90
CA LEU A 267 -7.55 12.54 0.82
C LEU A 267 -9.03 12.22 0.55
N ARG A 268 -9.29 11.35 -0.43
CA ARG A 268 -10.64 10.90 -0.78
C ARG A 268 -11.34 10.28 0.42
N THR A 269 -10.65 9.39 1.12
CA THR A 269 -11.24 8.65 2.23
C THR A 269 -11.45 9.55 3.44
N ALA A 270 -10.47 10.38 3.78
CA ALA A 270 -10.61 11.34 4.87
C ALA A 270 -11.82 12.27 4.67
N LEU A 271 -11.98 12.80 3.44
CA LEU A 271 -13.13 13.64 3.10
C LEU A 271 -14.46 12.90 3.25
N ARG A 272 -14.59 11.70 2.68
CA ARG A 272 -15.84 10.93 2.75
C ARG A 272 -16.19 10.53 4.17
N MET A 273 -15.20 10.12 4.96
CA MET A 273 -15.43 9.73 6.35
C MET A 273 -15.88 10.91 7.22
N ALA A 274 -15.28 12.10 7.03
CA ALA A 274 -15.68 13.31 7.75
C ALA A 274 -17.08 13.81 7.32
N ARG A 275 -17.31 13.96 6.00
CA ARG A 275 -18.60 14.45 5.50
C ARG A 275 -19.76 13.50 5.81
N ASP A 276 -19.54 12.18 5.90
CA ASP A 276 -20.60 11.21 6.24
C ASP A 276 -21.24 11.48 7.61
N VAL A 277 -20.48 12.08 8.54
CA VAL A 277 -20.95 12.48 9.88
C VAL A 277 -21.27 13.97 10.00
N GLY A 278 -21.38 14.69 8.88
CA GLY A 278 -21.80 16.09 8.86
C GLY A 278 -20.67 17.10 9.15
N GLN A 279 -19.40 16.68 9.12
CA GLN A 279 -18.25 17.56 9.24
C GLN A 279 -17.88 18.14 7.86
N ASP A 280 -17.79 19.47 7.75
CA ASP A 280 -17.40 20.13 6.50
C ASP A 280 -15.90 20.02 6.24
N VAL A 281 -15.52 19.96 4.96
CA VAL A 281 -14.15 19.69 4.51
C VAL A 281 -13.80 20.54 3.29
N VAL A 282 -12.62 21.18 3.35
CA VAL A 282 -12.02 21.96 2.26
C VAL A 282 -10.62 21.44 1.94
N GLY A 283 -10.11 21.73 0.75
CA GLY A 283 -8.75 21.37 0.34
C GLY A 283 -7.91 22.60 0.02
N ALA A 284 -6.66 22.68 0.50
CA ALA A 284 -5.71 23.66 0.00
C ALA A 284 -5.00 23.12 -1.24
N ARG A 285 -5.07 23.86 -2.35
CA ARG A 285 -4.31 23.51 -3.56
C ARG A 285 -2.86 23.88 -3.36
N TYR A 286 -1.94 23.10 -3.93
CA TYR A 286 -0.50 23.36 -3.92
C TYR A 286 0.10 23.48 -2.50
N GLY A 287 -0.43 22.69 -1.57
CA GLY A 287 0.09 22.54 -0.22
C GLY A 287 0.01 23.80 0.63
N PHE A 288 0.98 23.97 1.53
CA PHE A 288 1.02 25.09 2.48
C PHE A 288 1.10 26.46 1.81
N GLY A 289 1.85 26.58 0.70
CA GLY A 289 1.95 27.84 -0.03
C GLY A 289 0.61 28.29 -0.63
N GLY A 290 -0.19 27.36 -1.16
CA GLY A 290 -1.54 27.72 -1.62
C GLY A 290 -2.51 28.00 -0.49
N LEU A 291 -2.36 27.33 0.66
CA LEU A 291 -3.09 27.72 1.89
C LEU A 291 -2.77 29.17 2.30
N ALA A 292 -1.50 29.56 2.32
CA ALA A 292 -1.10 30.95 2.63
C ALA A 292 -1.75 31.96 1.67
N ARG A 293 -1.77 31.65 0.37
CA ARG A 293 -2.37 32.49 -0.68
C ARG A 293 -3.90 32.45 -0.72
N GLY A 294 -4.55 31.62 0.09
CA GLY A 294 -6.00 31.45 0.07
C GLY A 294 -6.55 30.64 -1.12
N ASP A 295 -5.72 29.84 -1.79
CA ASP A 295 -6.13 28.90 -2.85
C ASP A 295 -6.81 27.66 -2.23
N ILE A 296 -7.99 27.90 -1.64
CA ILE A 296 -8.80 26.91 -0.95
C ILE A 296 -9.95 26.47 -1.85
N TRP A 297 -10.04 25.17 -2.06
CA TRP A 297 -11.06 24.50 -2.84
C TRP A 297 -12.13 23.92 -1.90
N ASP A 298 -13.38 24.34 -2.07
CA ASP A 298 -14.54 23.67 -1.47
C ASP A 298 -14.74 22.29 -2.09
N LEU A 299 -14.37 21.24 -1.34
CA LEU A 299 -14.39 19.87 -1.79
C LEU A 299 -15.71 19.19 -1.39
N ASN A 300 -16.66 19.10 -2.31
CA ASN A 300 -17.90 18.35 -2.06
C ASN A 300 -17.69 16.82 -2.14
N TRP A 301 -18.72 16.06 -1.77
CA TRP A 301 -18.72 14.58 -1.75
C TRP A 301 -18.36 13.92 -3.09
N MET A 302 -18.70 14.57 -4.21
CA MET A 302 -18.43 14.10 -5.57
C MET A 302 -17.09 14.61 -6.14
N ALA A 303 -16.50 15.66 -5.56
CA ALA A 303 -15.23 16.24 -6.01
C ALA A 303 -14.10 15.20 -5.98
N VAL A 304 -14.14 14.27 -5.03
CA VAL A 304 -13.15 13.18 -4.86
C VAL A 304 -13.53 11.88 -5.58
N HIS A 305 -14.60 11.89 -6.38
CA HIS A 305 -14.96 10.71 -7.17
C HIS A 305 -13.88 10.44 -8.24
N GLY A 306 -13.44 9.19 -8.34
CA GLY A 306 -12.39 8.79 -9.30
C GLY A 306 -10.97 9.16 -8.89
N TRP A 307 -10.73 9.72 -7.69
CA TRP A 307 -9.38 10.02 -7.21
C TRP A 307 -8.56 8.77 -6.86
N ILE A 308 -9.24 7.67 -6.52
CA ILE A 308 -8.64 6.46 -5.94
C ILE A 308 -7.54 5.82 -6.80
N ASN A 309 -7.65 5.88 -8.14
CA ASN A 309 -6.72 5.27 -9.07
C ASN A 309 -5.82 6.29 -9.80
N ARG A 310 -5.87 7.57 -9.40
CA ARG A 310 -5.00 8.59 -9.97
C ARG A 310 -3.67 8.63 -9.24
N GLY A 311 -2.58 8.53 -9.98
CA GLY A 311 -1.24 8.89 -9.50
C GLY A 311 -1.15 10.39 -9.19
N GLY A 312 -0.03 10.81 -8.62
CA GLY A 312 0.15 12.20 -8.21
C GLY A 312 -0.76 12.61 -7.03
N SER A 313 -1.08 13.91 -6.94
CA SER A 313 -2.07 14.46 -6.02
C SER A 313 -2.99 15.45 -6.74
N GLU A 314 -4.30 15.27 -6.61
CA GLU A 314 -5.33 16.16 -7.18
C GLU A 314 -5.38 17.54 -6.51
N LEU A 315 -4.87 17.64 -5.27
CA LEU A 315 -4.65 18.94 -4.61
C LEU A 315 -3.32 19.58 -5.03
N GLY A 316 -2.49 18.90 -5.82
CA GLY A 316 -1.16 19.35 -6.19
C GLY A 316 -0.12 19.03 -5.12
N ALA A 317 1.05 18.56 -5.55
CA ALA A 317 2.15 18.19 -4.67
C ALA A 317 3.37 19.07 -5.02
N ILE A 318 3.66 20.05 -4.18
CA ILE A 318 4.75 20.99 -4.38
C ILE A 318 5.59 21.07 -3.10
N ARG A 319 6.92 21.11 -3.28
CA ARG A 319 7.84 21.51 -2.20
C ARG A 319 7.72 23.02 -2.01
N HIS A 320 7.29 23.41 -0.82
CA HIS A 320 7.18 24.81 -0.44
C HIS A 320 7.80 24.99 0.94
N ASP A 321 8.65 26.00 1.08
CA ASP A 321 9.21 26.37 2.38
C ASP A 321 8.56 27.67 2.84
N LEU A 322 7.78 27.58 3.93
CA LEU A 322 7.00 28.68 4.45
C LEU A 322 7.91 29.78 4.99
N THR A 323 7.60 31.01 4.61
CA THR A 323 8.14 32.24 5.22
C THR A 323 7.27 32.68 6.40
N ASP A 324 7.80 33.55 7.26
CA ASP A 324 7.05 34.11 8.40
C ASP A 324 5.80 34.89 7.95
N GLU A 325 5.89 35.59 6.82
CA GLU A 325 4.76 36.30 6.21
C GLU A 325 3.66 35.33 5.76
N GLU A 326 4.04 34.23 5.10
CA GLU A 326 3.08 33.21 4.67
C GLU A 326 2.43 32.49 5.86
N ILE A 327 3.15 32.30 6.97
CA ILE A 327 2.56 31.76 8.21
C ILE A 327 1.50 32.70 8.77
N ALA A 328 1.75 34.01 8.75
CA ALA A 328 0.75 35.02 9.14
C ALA A 328 -0.48 34.97 8.23
N GLN A 329 -0.26 34.92 6.92
CA GLN A 329 -1.34 34.79 5.93
C GLN A 329 -2.14 33.49 6.14
N MET A 330 -1.47 32.37 6.43
CA MET A 330 -2.14 31.11 6.76
C MET A 330 -3.04 31.25 8.00
N ALA A 331 -2.59 31.95 9.04
CA ALA A 331 -3.40 32.20 10.23
C ALA A 331 -4.67 33.00 9.89
N ASP A 332 -4.56 33.99 8.99
CA ASP A 332 -5.71 34.74 8.48
C ASP A 332 -6.67 33.84 7.68
N GLN A 333 -6.15 32.96 6.82
CA GLN A 333 -6.98 32.02 6.06
C GLN A 333 -7.67 30.98 6.96
N ILE A 334 -6.98 30.45 7.96
CA ILE A 334 -7.57 29.53 8.96
C ILE A 334 -8.75 30.18 9.66
N LYS A 335 -8.63 31.47 10.03
CA LYS A 335 -9.72 32.23 10.63
C LYS A 335 -10.84 32.53 9.63
N ALA A 336 -10.50 32.98 8.42
CA ALA A 336 -11.48 33.37 7.41
C ALA A 336 -12.35 32.19 6.93
N TRP A 337 -11.77 30.99 6.89
CA TRP A 337 -12.45 29.76 6.46
C TRP A 337 -12.99 28.91 7.60
N ASP A 338 -12.92 29.40 8.85
CA ASP A 338 -13.29 28.67 10.07
C ASP A 338 -12.70 27.26 10.13
N ILE A 339 -11.41 27.14 9.80
CA ILE A 339 -10.70 25.86 9.82
C ILE A 339 -10.43 25.48 11.28
N ARG A 340 -10.94 24.30 11.69
CA ARG A 340 -10.84 23.77 13.05
C ARG A 340 -9.86 22.63 13.18
N GLY A 341 -9.38 22.05 12.07
CA GLY A 341 -8.37 21.01 12.07
C GLY A 341 -7.77 20.84 10.69
N MET A 342 -6.59 20.24 10.61
CA MET A 342 -5.88 20.03 9.35
C MET A 342 -5.36 18.60 9.22
N ILE A 343 -5.53 17.99 8.06
CA ILE A 343 -4.85 16.74 7.68
C ILE A 343 -3.89 17.05 6.54
N ALA A 344 -2.59 16.86 6.80
CA ALA A 344 -1.51 17.08 5.85
C ALA A 344 -0.89 15.74 5.44
N VAL A 345 -0.87 15.45 4.14
CA VAL A 345 -0.31 14.22 3.56
C VAL A 345 1.01 14.56 2.88
N GLY A 346 2.10 13.83 3.17
CA GLY A 346 3.34 14.03 2.42
C GLY A 346 4.62 13.54 3.07
N GLY A 347 5.73 13.99 2.48
CA GLY A 347 7.10 13.64 2.85
C GLY A 347 7.66 14.45 4.02
N LEU A 348 8.98 14.33 4.24
CA LEU A 348 9.69 15.01 5.33
C LEU A 348 9.54 16.54 5.29
N SER A 349 9.45 17.12 4.09
CA SER A 349 9.18 18.56 3.95
C SER A 349 7.89 18.97 4.64
N THR A 350 6.85 18.13 4.60
CA THR A 350 5.56 18.41 5.26
C THR A 350 5.70 18.46 6.77
N TYR A 351 6.49 17.56 7.34
CA TYR A 351 6.78 17.53 8.78
C TYR A 351 7.49 18.82 9.18
N LEU A 352 8.52 19.22 8.43
CA LEU A 352 9.26 20.46 8.67
C LEU A 352 8.37 21.72 8.58
N GLN A 353 7.44 21.78 7.62
CA GLN A 353 6.49 22.89 7.55
C GLN A 353 5.55 22.92 8.76
N VAL A 354 5.07 21.76 9.22
CA VAL A 354 4.27 21.65 10.45
C VAL A 354 5.07 22.07 11.68
N GLN A 355 6.37 21.83 11.73
CA GLN A 355 7.23 22.34 12.79
C GLN A 355 7.22 23.88 12.86
N LYS A 356 7.41 24.55 11.72
CA LYS A 356 7.35 26.02 11.66
C LYS A 356 5.99 26.54 12.13
N ILE A 357 4.90 25.89 11.72
CA ILE A 357 3.54 26.23 12.17
C ILE A 357 3.40 26.03 13.68
N MET A 358 3.94 24.93 14.23
CA MET A 358 3.91 24.63 15.67
C MET A 358 4.62 25.72 16.48
N GLU A 359 5.80 26.16 16.04
CA GLU A 359 6.57 27.24 16.67
C GLU A 359 5.81 28.58 16.62
N ALA A 360 5.10 28.84 15.52
CA ALA A 360 4.33 30.07 15.33
C ALA A 360 3.00 30.12 16.12
N ARG A 361 2.57 29.03 16.79
CA ARG A 361 1.33 29.00 17.59
C ARG A 361 1.33 29.93 18.80
N GLU A 362 2.51 30.34 19.26
CA GLU A 362 2.64 31.34 20.32
C GLU A 362 2.19 32.73 19.82
N GLN A 363 2.55 33.06 18.58
CA GLN A 363 2.26 34.35 17.94
C GLN A 363 0.84 34.39 17.37
N TYR A 364 0.39 33.31 16.72
CA TYR A 364 -0.89 33.26 16.03
C TYR A 364 -1.83 32.24 16.66
N ARG A 365 -2.80 32.74 17.46
CA ARG A 365 -3.80 31.89 18.12
C ARG A 365 -4.62 31.04 17.14
N ALA A 366 -4.85 31.52 15.91
CA ALA A 366 -5.57 30.79 14.88
C ALA A 366 -4.88 29.46 14.49
N LEU A 367 -3.55 29.36 14.63
CA LEU A 367 -2.79 28.13 14.34
C LEU A 367 -2.95 27.03 15.40
N ARG A 368 -3.62 27.34 16.53
CA ARG A 368 -3.89 26.38 17.62
C ARG A 368 -5.09 25.48 17.30
N ILE A 369 -4.97 24.77 16.18
CA ILE A 369 -5.90 23.73 15.73
C ILE A 369 -5.18 22.38 15.78
N PRO A 370 -5.87 21.26 16.03
CA PRO A 370 -5.27 19.95 15.90
C PRO A 370 -4.82 19.70 14.46
N MET A 371 -3.74 18.94 14.30
CA MET A 371 -3.15 18.65 12.99
C MET A 371 -2.76 17.17 12.92
N ILE A 372 -3.06 16.53 11.81
CA ILE A 372 -2.66 15.15 11.54
C ILE A 372 -1.75 15.11 10.32
N LEU A 373 -0.60 14.47 10.49
CA LEU A 373 0.33 14.14 9.43
C LEU A 373 0.12 12.69 9.00
N VAL A 374 -0.05 12.46 7.70
CA VAL A 374 -0.07 11.10 7.13
C VAL A 374 1.18 10.91 6.27
N PRO A 375 2.11 10.00 6.64
CA PRO A 375 3.36 9.78 5.93
C PRO A 375 3.13 9.27 4.50
N ALA A 376 3.59 10.01 3.50
CA ALA A 376 3.49 9.63 2.10
C ALA A 376 4.72 10.08 1.30
N THR A 377 5.52 9.11 0.88
CA THR A 377 6.73 9.26 0.06
C THR A 377 7.08 7.89 -0.53
N ILE A 378 7.81 7.87 -1.64
CA ILE A 378 8.36 6.62 -2.19
C ILE A 378 9.58 6.14 -1.40
N ASP A 379 10.25 7.05 -0.69
CA ASP A 379 11.57 6.81 -0.08
C ASP A 379 11.50 5.94 1.19
N ASN A 380 10.31 5.79 1.78
CA ASN A 380 10.09 5.16 3.08
C ASN A 380 10.98 5.67 4.22
N ASN A 381 11.27 6.98 4.22
CA ASN A 381 12.23 7.62 5.12
C ASN A 381 11.57 8.48 6.22
N LEU A 382 10.32 8.21 6.59
CA LEU A 382 9.55 9.02 7.55
C LEU A 382 9.37 8.31 8.89
N PRO A 383 9.35 9.04 10.01
CA PRO A 383 9.14 8.46 11.32
C PRO A 383 7.63 8.23 11.58
N GLY A 384 7.33 7.38 12.58
CA GLY A 384 5.95 7.06 12.97
C GLY A 384 5.24 6.10 12.01
N THR A 385 5.97 5.41 11.13
CA THR A 385 5.44 4.35 10.26
C THR A 385 6.55 3.38 9.86
N GLU A 386 6.21 2.10 9.68
CA GLU A 386 7.09 1.09 9.07
C GLU A 386 7.10 1.18 7.53
N ILE A 387 5.99 1.63 6.95
CA ILE A 387 5.85 1.84 5.51
C ILE A 387 5.08 3.12 5.20
N THR A 388 5.61 3.94 4.29
CA THR A 388 4.96 5.15 3.80
C THR A 388 4.09 4.85 2.57
N ILE A 389 3.01 5.61 2.39
CA ILE A 389 2.18 5.49 1.18
C ILE A 389 2.96 5.94 -0.05
N GLY A 390 2.96 5.08 -1.07
CA GLY A 390 3.66 5.24 -2.35
C GLY A 390 4.91 4.37 -2.48
N ALA A 391 5.43 3.85 -1.36
CA ALA A 391 6.64 3.03 -1.36
C ALA A 391 6.41 1.66 -2.05
N ASP A 392 5.23 1.05 -1.87
CA ASP A 392 4.90 -0.22 -2.53
C ASP A 392 4.74 -0.05 -4.04
N THR A 393 4.07 1.02 -4.49
CA THR A 393 3.97 1.33 -5.92
C THR A 393 5.35 1.56 -6.54
N ALA A 394 6.21 2.32 -5.87
CA ALA A 394 7.57 2.55 -6.36
C ALA A 394 8.39 1.27 -6.43
N LEU A 395 8.27 0.41 -5.43
CA LEU A 395 8.95 -0.88 -5.42
C LEU A 395 8.49 -1.78 -6.56
N ASN A 396 7.18 -1.87 -6.84
CA ASN A 396 6.67 -2.64 -7.98
C ASN A 396 7.16 -2.06 -9.32
N ASN A 397 7.20 -0.74 -9.48
CA ASN A 397 7.79 -0.10 -10.67
C ASN A 397 9.27 -0.47 -10.87
N ILE A 398 10.06 -0.54 -9.79
CA ILE A 398 11.46 -0.98 -9.83
C ILE A 398 11.56 -2.45 -10.24
N VAL A 399 10.77 -3.32 -9.60
CA VAL A 399 10.75 -4.77 -9.89
C VAL A 399 10.39 -5.02 -11.35
N ASP A 400 9.37 -4.35 -11.87
CA ASP A 400 8.96 -4.45 -13.27
C ASP A 400 10.05 -3.99 -14.25
N ALA A 401 10.77 -2.92 -13.91
CA ALA A 401 11.87 -2.42 -14.73
C ALA A 401 13.05 -3.41 -14.72
N ILE A 402 13.41 -3.95 -13.57
CA ILE A 402 14.48 -4.95 -13.44
C ILE A 402 14.10 -6.23 -14.17
N ASP A 403 12.87 -6.73 -14.06
CA ASP A 403 12.42 -7.91 -14.79
C ASP A 403 12.54 -7.72 -16.31
N LYS A 404 12.17 -6.54 -16.83
CA LYS A 404 12.37 -6.17 -18.25
C LYS A 404 13.85 -6.19 -18.64
N ILE A 405 14.73 -5.68 -17.78
CA ILE A 405 16.19 -5.72 -17.98
C ILE A 405 16.68 -7.18 -18.00
N LYS A 406 16.21 -8.03 -17.09
CA LYS A 406 16.62 -9.44 -17.02
C LYS A 406 16.31 -10.21 -18.30
N TYR A 407 15.14 -9.96 -18.92
CA TYR A 407 14.76 -10.61 -20.17
C TYR A 407 15.71 -10.32 -21.34
N THR A 408 16.32 -9.13 -21.41
CA THR A 408 17.32 -8.80 -22.44
C THR A 408 18.73 -9.23 -22.05
N ALA A 409 19.04 -9.21 -20.75
CA ALA A 409 20.39 -9.43 -20.27
C ALA A 409 20.84 -10.90 -20.30
N GLY A 410 19.91 -11.85 -20.14
CA GLY A 410 20.21 -13.29 -20.15
C GLY A 410 20.85 -13.82 -21.45
N ALA A 411 20.80 -13.04 -22.54
CA ALA A 411 21.35 -13.42 -23.83
C ALA A 411 22.85 -13.06 -24.03
N ALA A 412 23.46 -12.23 -23.18
CA ALA A 412 24.71 -11.55 -23.53
C ALA A 412 25.81 -11.45 -22.44
N HIS A 413 25.81 -12.29 -21.40
CA HIS A 413 26.80 -12.23 -20.29
C HIS A 413 27.02 -10.81 -19.76
N ARG A 414 26.01 -10.25 -19.08
CA ARG A 414 26.01 -8.83 -18.68
C ARG A 414 25.74 -8.62 -17.20
N ALA A 415 26.38 -7.61 -16.63
CA ALA A 415 26.00 -7.00 -15.37
C ALA A 415 25.27 -5.68 -15.64
N PHE A 416 24.15 -5.45 -14.94
CA PHE A 416 23.41 -4.19 -14.97
C PHE A 416 23.47 -3.52 -13.61
N ILE A 417 23.88 -2.26 -13.59
CA ILE A 417 23.80 -1.39 -12.42
C ILE A 417 22.51 -0.57 -12.56
N VAL A 418 21.58 -0.75 -11.63
CA VAL A 418 20.28 -0.10 -11.61
C VAL A 418 20.25 0.91 -10.47
N GLU A 419 20.24 2.19 -10.81
CA GLU A 419 20.09 3.25 -9.82
C GLU A 419 18.62 3.47 -9.50
N VAL A 420 18.29 3.38 -8.21
CA VAL A 420 16.94 3.56 -7.66
C VAL A 420 16.88 4.79 -6.77
N MET A 421 15.69 5.38 -6.65
CA MET A 421 15.44 6.51 -5.77
C MET A 421 15.40 6.04 -4.30
N GLY A 422 15.27 6.98 -3.37
CA GLY A 422 15.22 6.70 -1.93
C GLY A 422 15.89 7.78 -1.07
N ARG A 423 16.42 8.83 -1.70
CA ARG A 423 17.20 9.91 -1.09
C ARG A 423 18.39 9.38 -0.29
N GLN A 424 18.24 9.28 1.02
CA GLN A 424 19.26 8.79 1.94
C GLN A 424 18.80 7.51 2.66
N CYS A 425 17.71 6.88 2.21
CA CYS A 425 17.17 5.65 2.76
C CYS A 425 17.25 4.53 1.72
N GLY A 426 17.92 3.44 2.05
CA GLY A 426 18.13 2.29 1.17
C GLY A 426 16.96 1.33 1.08
N TYR A 427 15.76 1.70 1.56
CA TYR A 427 14.59 0.83 1.56
C TYR A 427 14.28 0.28 0.17
N LEU A 428 14.15 1.16 -0.83
CA LEU A 428 13.81 0.75 -2.20
C LEU A 428 14.89 -0.15 -2.80
N ALA A 429 16.17 0.14 -2.56
CA ALA A 429 17.28 -0.67 -3.04
C ALA A 429 17.30 -2.07 -2.41
N LEU A 430 17.24 -2.16 -1.07
CA LEU A 430 17.28 -3.45 -0.39
C LEU A 430 16.02 -4.30 -0.68
N ALA A 431 14.84 -3.68 -0.66
CA ALA A 431 13.60 -4.37 -0.95
C ALA A 431 13.55 -4.85 -2.40
N ALA A 432 13.99 -4.04 -3.37
CA ALA A 432 14.10 -4.47 -4.77
C ALA A 432 15.15 -5.56 -4.94
N GLY A 433 16.26 -5.48 -4.20
CA GLY A 433 17.30 -6.51 -4.15
C GLY A 433 16.74 -7.86 -3.73
N LEU A 434 15.99 -7.89 -2.63
CA LEU A 434 15.30 -9.09 -2.16
C LEU A 434 14.23 -9.58 -3.15
N ALA A 435 13.40 -8.68 -3.68
CA ALA A 435 12.30 -9.04 -4.58
C ALA A 435 12.78 -9.53 -5.94
N THR A 436 13.96 -9.07 -6.39
CA THR A 436 14.52 -9.45 -7.68
C THR A 436 15.65 -10.47 -7.54
N GLY A 437 16.20 -10.73 -6.35
CA GLY A 437 17.40 -11.54 -6.22
C GLY A 437 18.59 -10.88 -6.93
N ALA A 438 18.82 -9.60 -6.64
CA ALA A 438 20.01 -8.92 -7.11
C ALA A 438 21.25 -9.51 -6.43
N GLU A 439 22.40 -9.37 -7.09
CA GLU A 439 23.67 -9.88 -6.59
C GLU A 439 24.33 -8.97 -5.57
N MET A 440 23.96 -7.69 -5.59
CA MET A 440 24.62 -6.65 -4.82
C MET A 440 23.70 -5.44 -4.69
N GLU A 441 23.58 -4.93 -3.47
CA GLU A 441 22.89 -3.69 -3.15
C GLU A 441 23.87 -2.70 -2.49
N LEU A 442 23.99 -1.51 -3.06
CA LEU A 442 24.82 -0.43 -2.54
C LEU A 442 23.91 0.60 -1.86
N LEU A 443 23.84 0.51 -0.53
CA LEU A 443 22.89 1.25 0.30
C LEU A 443 23.51 2.51 0.92
N ASN A 444 22.69 3.53 1.18
CA ASN A 444 23.11 4.73 1.92
C ASN A 444 23.51 4.39 3.37
N GLU A 445 22.91 3.35 3.94
CA GLU A 445 23.14 2.90 5.32
C GLU A 445 24.55 2.38 5.57
N ASP A 446 25.14 1.70 4.59
CA ASP A 446 26.45 1.06 4.73
C ASP A 446 27.57 1.94 4.17
N GLY A 447 27.21 2.91 3.33
CA GLY A 447 28.15 3.65 2.51
C GLY A 447 28.83 2.73 1.49
N ILE A 448 29.76 3.32 0.73
CA ILE A 448 30.52 2.59 -0.28
C ILE A 448 32.00 2.81 -0.01
N THR A 449 32.77 1.72 0.05
CA THR A 449 34.23 1.74 0.22
C THR A 449 34.91 0.99 -0.93
N LEU A 450 36.16 1.32 -1.22
CA LEU A 450 36.94 0.57 -2.22
C LEU A 450 37.08 -0.91 -1.85
N ASP A 451 37.23 -1.21 -0.55
CA ASP A 451 37.38 -2.59 -0.08
C ASP A 451 36.09 -3.41 -0.23
N SER A 452 34.92 -2.82 0.05
CA SER A 452 33.63 -3.48 -0.20
C SER A 452 33.41 -3.68 -1.70
N LEU A 453 33.57 -2.63 -2.52
CA LEU A 453 33.43 -2.73 -3.98
C LEU A 453 34.35 -3.80 -4.58
N ARG A 454 35.63 -3.84 -4.17
CA ARG A 454 36.57 -4.87 -4.64
C ARG A 454 36.08 -6.27 -4.30
N ARG A 455 35.58 -6.48 -3.07
CA ARG A 455 35.05 -7.78 -2.63
C ARG A 455 33.82 -8.17 -3.46
N ASP A 456 32.90 -7.24 -3.64
CA ASP A 456 31.62 -7.51 -4.29
C ASP A 456 31.81 -7.78 -5.79
N ILE A 457 32.70 -7.03 -6.45
CA ILE A 457 33.13 -7.30 -7.84
C ILE A 457 33.83 -8.66 -7.95
N GLY A 458 34.67 -9.00 -6.98
CA GLY A 458 35.32 -10.32 -6.92
C GLY A 458 34.31 -11.46 -6.88
N THR A 459 33.30 -11.36 -6.02
CA THR A 459 32.18 -12.32 -5.92
C THR A 459 31.41 -12.41 -7.24
N LEU A 460 31.10 -11.28 -7.86
CA LEU A 460 30.38 -11.25 -9.13
C LEU A 460 31.18 -11.95 -10.24
N ARG A 461 32.48 -11.64 -10.37
CA ARG A 461 33.39 -12.30 -11.32
C ARG A 461 33.45 -13.80 -11.10
N GLN A 462 33.57 -14.25 -9.86
CA GLN A 462 33.55 -15.67 -9.53
C GLN A 462 32.25 -16.32 -10.00
N GLY A 463 31.11 -15.65 -9.79
CA GLY A 463 29.81 -16.10 -10.30
C GLY A 463 29.81 -16.28 -11.83
N PHE A 464 30.30 -15.28 -12.58
CA PHE A 464 30.40 -15.36 -14.05
C PHE A 464 31.35 -16.48 -14.51
N ALA A 465 32.48 -16.66 -13.83
CA ALA A 465 33.40 -17.76 -14.10
C ALA A 465 32.77 -19.15 -13.84
N GLN A 466 31.81 -19.24 -12.92
CA GLN A 466 31.05 -20.45 -12.61
C GLN A 466 29.80 -20.65 -13.50
N GLY A 467 29.64 -19.82 -14.54
CA GLY A 467 28.56 -19.98 -15.53
C GLY A 467 27.36 -19.06 -15.33
N LYS A 468 27.42 -18.10 -14.39
CA LYS A 468 26.41 -17.04 -14.30
C LYS A 468 26.37 -16.24 -15.61
N LYS A 469 25.16 -15.93 -16.07
CA LYS A 469 24.92 -15.21 -17.34
C LYS A 469 24.49 -13.76 -17.14
N LEU A 470 24.07 -13.41 -15.92
CA LEU A 470 23.48 -12.13 -15.59
C LEU A 470 23.88 -11.73 -14.19
N GLY A 471 24.25 -10.47 -13.99
CA GLY A 471 24.34 -9.82 -12.70
C GLY A 471 23.46 -8.57 -12.65
N ILE A 472 22.77 -8.36 -11.54
CA ILE A 472 22.04 -7.16 -11.19
C ILE A 472 22.69 -6.56 -9.96
N VAL A 473 23.11 -5.31 -10.07
CA VAL A 473 23.59 -4.48 -8.97
C VAL A 473 22.59 -3.36 -8.80
N ILE A 474 22.08 -3.15 -7.59
CA ILE A 474 21.16 -2.05 -7.29
C ILE A 474 21.92 -1.01 -6.47
N ILE A 475 21.90 0.24 -6.89
CA ILE A 475 22.52 1.35 -6.16
C ILE A 475 21.45 2.34 -5.74
N SER A 476 21.40 2.66 -4.46
CA SER A 476 20.56 3.76 -3.99
C SER A 476 21.10 5.10 -4.49
N GLU A 477 20.21 5.99 -4.93
CA GLU A 477 20.58 7.37 -5.22
C GLU A 477 21.26 7.98 -3.98
N GLY A 478 22.32 8.75 -4.20
CA GLY A 478 23.05 9.37 -3.10
C GLY A 478 23.70 8.41 -2.10
N ALA A 479 23.88 7.12 -2.44
CA ALA A 479 24.60 6.16 -1.58
C ALA A 479 26.03 6.62 -1.29
N SER A 480 26.66 7.30 -2.26
CA SER A 480 27.92 8.00 -2.07
C SER A 480 28.01 9.23 -2.96
N PRO A 481 28.58 10.35 -2.49
CA PRO A 481 28.91 11.49 -3.35
C PRO A 481 30.16 11.24 -4.21
N TYR A 482 30.95 10.19 -3.91
CA TYR A 482 32.22 9.90 -4.58
C TYR A 482 32.16 8.64 -5.44
N TYR A 483 31.45 7.62 -4.96
CA TYR A 483 31.24 6.35 -5.65
C TYR A 483 29.86 6.35 -6.34
N ASP A 484 29.67 7.28 -7.27
CA ASP A 484 28.43 7.37 -8.05
C ASP A 484 28.27 6.18 -9.02
N THR A 485 27.08 6.05 -9.60
CA THR A 485 26.72 4.96 -10.51
C THR A 485 27.70 4.82 -11.68
N GLU A 486 28.15 5.95 -12.25
CA GLU A 486 29.09 5.94 -13.38
C GLU A 486 30.50 5.51 -12.95
N PHE A 487 30.96 5.92 -11.77
CA PHE A 487 32.22 5.46 -11.19
C PHE A 487 32.18 3.95 -10.95
N VAL A 488 31.14 3.44 -10.28
CA VAL A 488 30.96 2.01 -10.03
C VAL A 488 30.94 1.23 -11.34
N ARG A 489 30.21 1.72 -12.35
CA ARG A 489 30.20 1.14 -13.71
C ARG A 489 31.59 1.02 -14.32
N ARG A 490 32.38 2.09 -14.29
CA ARG A 490 33.73 2.10 -14.88
C ARG A 490 34.67 1.14 -14.18
N ILE A 491 34.64 1.10 -12.84
CA ILE A 491 35.47 0.16 -12.08
C ILE A 491 35.05 -1.27 -12.34
N MET A 492 33.75 -1.58 -12.32
CA MET A 492 33.25 -2.92 -12.65
C MET A 492 33.64 -3.35 -14.05
N GLU A 493 33.57 -2.44 -15.03
CA GLU A 493 33.95 -2.72 -16.42
C GLU A 493 35.46 -3.00 -16.54
N ALA A 494 36.30 -2.18 -15.91
CA ALA A 494 37.75 -2.38 -15.88
C ALA A 494 38.14 -3.70 -15.20
N GLU A 495 37.49 -4.02 -14.08
CA GLU A 495 37.77 -5.22 -13.30
C GLU A 495 37.12 -6.49 -13.86
N SER A 496 36.14 -6.37 -14.78
CA SER A 496 35.46 -7.52 -15.39
C SER A 496 36.43 -8.48 -16.09
N GLY A 497 37.58 -7.98 -16.57
CA GLY A 497 38.55 -8.75 -17.34
C GLY A 497 37.97 -9.32 -18.64
N GLY A 498 36.92 -8.69 -19.20
CA GLY A 498 36.22 -9.15 -20.39
C GLY A 498 35.28 -10.34 -20.16
N GLN A 499 35.06 -10.76 -18.91
CA GLN A 499 34.16 -11.88 -18.59
C GLN A 499 32.68 -11.54 -18.76
N PHE A 500 32.32 -10.26 -18.64
CA PHE A 500 30.97 -9.75 -18.82
C PHE A 500 31.00 -8.26 -19.19
N GLU A 501 29.98 -7.80 -19.93
CA GLU A 501 29.77 -6.36 -20.17
C GLU A 501 29.06 -5.71 -18.99
N VAL A 502 29.34 -4.44 -18.71
CA VAL A 502 28.64 -3.66 -17.67
C VAL A 502 27.78 -2.58 -18.31
N ARG A 503 26.50 -2.55 -17.96
CA ARG A 503 25.54 -1.51 -18.37
C ARG A 503 24.98 -0.83 -17.14
N GLN A 504 24.52 0.41 -17.30
CA GLN A 504 23.82 1.13 -16.24
C GLN A 504 22.44 1.56 -16.70
N THR A 505 21.51 1.69 -15.76
CA THR A 505 20.16 2.19 -15.97
C THR A 505 19.74 2.99 -14.75
N ILE A 506 19.47 4.28 -14.95
CA ILE A 506 18.95 5.16 -13.90
C ILE A 506 17.44 5.23 -14.10
N LEU A 507 16.68 4.63 -13.19
CA LEU A 507 15.22 4.56 -13.35
C LEU A 507 14.57 5.95 -13.18
N GLY A 508 15.11 6.77 -12.28
CA GLY A 508 14.61 8.10 -12.00
C GLY A 508 13.10 8.11 -11.70
N HIS A 509 12.39 9.07 -12.29
CA HIS A 509 10.98 9.33 -11.99
C HIS A 509 9.99 8.24 -12.44
N LEU A 510 10.42 7.23 -13.22
CA LEU A 510 9.58 6.07 -13.53
C LEU A 510 9.11 5.35 -12.27
N GLN A 511 9.88 5.46 -11.18
CA GLN A 511 9.55 4.88 -9.88
C GLN A 511 8.33 5.53 -9.24
N ARG A 512 8.07 6.81 -9.52
CA ARG A 512 6.91 7.56 -8.96
C ARG A 512 5.68 7.49 -9.84
N GLY A 513 5.88 7.16 -11.12
CA GLY A 513 4.84 7.23 -12.14
C GLY A 513 3.83 6.09 -12.05
N GLY A 514 2.72 6.28 -12.75
CA GLY A 514 1.70 5.26 -12.94
C GLY A 514 0.54 5.33 -11.95
N THR A 515 -0.25 4.27 -11.98
CA THR A 515 -1.44 4.09 -11.17
C THR A 515 -1.03 3.39 -9.87
N PRO A 516 -1.44 3.87 -8.68
CA PRO A 516 -1.02 3.24 -7.42
C PRO A 516 -1.41 1.76 -7.34
N THR A 517 -0.60 0.95 -6.68
CA THR A 517 -0.89 -0.47 -6.42
C THR A 517 -2.11 -0.63 -5.53
N ALA A 518 -2.67 -1.84 -5.48
CA ALA A 518 -3.77 -2.14 -4.58
C ALA A 518 -3.39 -1.88 -3.11
N PHE A 519 -2.16 -2.24 -2.70
CA PHE A 519 -1.65 -2.01 -1.35
C PHE A 519 -1.71 -0.54 -0.96
N ASP A 520 -1.11 0.36 -1.75
CA ASP A 520 -1.09 1.80 -1.45
C ASP A 520 -2.49 2.43 -1.42
N ARG A 521 -3.42 1.93 -2.25
CA ARG A 521 -4.82 2.40 -2.23
C ARG A 521 -5.58 1.93 -0.99
N VAL A 522 -5.44 0.66 -0.60
CA VAL A 522 -6.10 0.11 0.59
C VAL A 522 -5.53 0.76 1.84
N GLN A 523 -4.21 0.77 2.00
CA GLN A 523 -3.58 1.36 3.18
C GLN A 523 -3.79 2.87 3.24
N GLY A 524 -3.71 3.58 2.10
CA GLY A 524 -4.04 5.00 2.04
C GLY A 524 -5.47 5.28 2.48
N SER A 525 -6.43 4.43 2.07
CA SER A 525 -7.82 4.56 2.52
C SER A 525 -7.95 4.33 4.03
N ARG A 526 -7.29 3.30 4.58
CA ARG A 526 -7.29 3.04 6.02
C ARG A 526 -6.71 4.23 6.80
N LEU A 527 -5.54 4.73 6.42
CA LEU A 527 -4.92 5.89 7.06
C LEU A 527 -5.82 7.14 6.97
N GLY A 528 -6.44 7.38 5.81
CA GLY A 528 -7.40 8.47 5.64
C GLY A 528 -8.62 8.37 6.56
N ALA A 529 -9.16 7.16 6.75
CA ALA A 529 -10.29 6.93 7.65
C ALA A 529 -9.91 7.13 9.12
N HIS A 530 -8.72 6.66 9.53
CA HIS A 530 -8.20 6.88 10.86
C HIS A 530 -7.89 8.36 11.12
N ALA A 531 -7.29 9.07 10.14
CA ALA A 531 -7.04 10.50 10.22
C ALA A 531 -8.33 11.31 10.38
N ALA A 532 -9.36 11.03 9.58
CA ALA A 532 -10.65 11.68 9.74
C ALA A 532 -11.26 11.45 11.13
N ARG A 533 -11.22 10.21 11.62
CA ARG A 533 -11.76 9.89 12.95
C ARG A 533 -11.01 10.63 14.06
N GLN A 534 -9.68 10.59 14.03
CA GLN A 534 -8.84 11.20 15.04
C GLN A 534 -8.99 12.74 15.04
N ILE A 535 -8.97 13.39 13.87
CA ILE A 535 -9.07 14.86 13.83
C ILE A 535 -10.44 15.34 14.34
N MET A 536 -11.51 14.60 14.04
CA MET A 536 -12.85 14.93 14.54
C MET A 536 -12.93 14.77 16.06
N GLN A 537 -12.33 13.71 16.61
CA GLN A 537 -12.23 13.53 18.06
C GLN A 537 -11.44 14.65 18.72
N ASP A 538 -10.32 15.06 18.12
CA ASP A 538 -9.49 16.15 18.64
C ASP A 538 -10.23 17.50 18.59
N ILE A 539 -10.97 17.78 17.51
CA ILE A 539 -11.82 18.97 17.40
C ILE A 539 -12.92 18.96 18.48
N GLU A 540 -13.63 17.84 18.66
CA GLU A 540 -14.70 17.72 19.65
C GLU A 540 -14.18 17.85 21.10
N ALA A 541 -12.98 17.34 21.36
CA ALA A 541 -12.33 17.44 22.66
C ALA A 541 -11.69 18.82 22.92
N GLY A 542 -11.54 19.67 21.89
CA GLY A 542 -10.80 20.93 21.97
C GLY A 542 -9.28 20.72 22.08
N ASN A 543 -8.78 19.55 21.69
CA ASN A 543 -7.36 19.25 21.63
C ASN A 543 -6.72 20.07 20.52
N THR A 544 -5.43 20.41 20.69
CA THR A 544 -4.67 21.10 19.65
C THR A 544 -3.44 20.30 19.22
N ASP A 545 -3.38 19.04 19.59
CA ASP A 545 -2.21 18.20 19.38
C ASP A 545 -1.90 18.00 17.89
N ILE A 546 -0.61 17.78 17.63
CA ILE A 546 -0.12 17.43 16.31
C ILE A 546 0.30 15.97 16.38
N ASN A 547 -0.33 15.12 15.56
CA ASN A 547 -0.11 13.69 15.56
C ASN A 547 0.28 13.19 14.17
N VAL A 548 1.10 12.16 14.13
CA VAL A 548 1.43 11.37 12.93
C VAL A 548 0.60 10.10 12.97
N ILE A 549 -0.06 9.77 11.87
CA ILE A 549 -0.80 8.51 11.73
C ILE A 549 -0.13 7.65 10.67
N GLY A 550 0.46 6.55 11.11
CA GLY A 550 1.18 5.61 10.26
C GLY A 550 0.83 4.16 10.54
N ILE A 551 1.54 3.26 9.89
CA ILE A 551 1.36 1.81 9.97
C ILE A 551 2.49 1.24 10.83
N GLU A 552 2.13 0.57 11.92
CA GLU A 552 3.05 -0.19 12.77
C GLU A 552 2.65 -1.67 12.79
N ARG A 553 3.46 -2.52 13.44
CA ARG A 553 3.25 -3.98 13.50
C ARG A 553 1.83 -4.41 13.84
N ARG A 554 1.16 -3.69 14.76
CA ARG A 554 -0.19 -4.02 15.24
C ARG A 554 -1.31 -3.30 14.49
N GLY A 555 -1.00 -2.59 13.39
CA GLY A 555 -1.96 -1.85 12.58
C GLY A 555 -1.69 -0.35 12.61
N VAL A 556 -2.75 0.45 12.46
CA VAL A 556 -2.63 1.91 12.41
C VAL A 556 -2.35 2.46 13.80
N ALA A 557 -1.29 3.25 13.93
CA ALA A 557 -0.86 3.90 15.16
C ALA A 557 -0.99 5.43 15.07
N VAL A 558 -1.14 6.06 16.23
CA VAL A 558 -1.13 7.52 16.39
C VAL A 558 0.07 7.86 17.25
N THR A 559 1.01 8.63 16.70
CA THR A 559 2.25 9.01 17.37
C THR A 559 2.28 10.54 17.50
N PRO A 560 2.47 11.11 18.70
CA PRO A 560 2.66 12.55 18.85
C PRO A 560 3.81 13.06 17.97
N TYR A 561 3.62 14.19 17.29
CA TYR A 561 4.60 14.74 16.34
C TYR A 561 6.00 14.86 16.95
N LYS A 562 6.09 15.40 18.17
CA LYS A 562 7.38 15.55 18.87
C LYS A 562 8.08 14.21 19.07
N GLU A 563 7.33 13.16 19.40
CA GLU A 563 7.88 11.81 19.57
C GLU A 563 8.34 11.24 18.23
N ALA A 564 7.54 11.38 17.17
CA ALA A 564 7.93 10.96 15.82
C ALA A 564 9.22 11.67 15.37
N MET A 565 9.36 12.98 15.61
CA MET A 565 10.58 13.70 15.24
C MET A 565 11.83 13.27 16.04
N LEU A 566 11.67 12.76 17.26
CA LEU A 566 12.79 12.21 18.03
C LEU A 566 13.30 10.88 17.45
N MET A 567 12.49 10.18 16.65
CA MET A 567 12.87 8.95 15.96
C MET A 567 13.74 9.22 14.73
N MET A 568 13.84 10.46 14.25
CA MET A 568 14.65 10.82 13.09
C MET A 568 16.13 10.94 13.44
N ASP A 569 16.98 10.42 12.55
CA ASP A 569 18.37 10.83 12.42
C ASP A 569 18.45 11.97 11.38
N TRP A 570 18.84 13.14 11.86
CA TRP A 570 18.87 14.37 11.07
C TRP A 570 20.08 14.47 10.14
N GLU A 571 21.17 13.77 10.46
CA GLU A 571 22.34 13.75 9.59
C GLU A 571 22.05 12.95 8.31
N SER A 572 21.35 11.83 8.46
CA SER A 572 20.99 10.94 7.34
C SER A 572 19.56 11.12 6.80
N GLY A 573 18.75 11.99 7.39
CA GLY A 573 17.41 12.33 6.89
C GLY A 573 16.43 11.14 6.82
N ARG A 574 16.57 10.17 7.73
CA ARG A 574 15.74 8.94 7.82
C ARG A 574 15.55 8.51 9.29
N PRO A 575 14.67 7.55 9.59
CA PRO A 575 14.49 7.05 10.96
C PRO A 575 15.76 6.36 11.49
N LYS A 576 16.02 6.51 12.79
CA LYS A 576 17.12 5.84 13.51
C LYS A 576 17.00 4.32 13.46
N GLU A 577 15.77 3.83 13.60
CA GLU A 577 15.45 2.41 13.51
C GLU A 577 14.77 2.12 12.17
N GLN A 578 15.39 1.26 11.37
CA GLN A 578 14.93 0.92 10.03
C GLN A 578 14.67 -0.59 9.95
N SER A 579 13.40 -0.99 10.08
CA SER A 579 13.01 -2.40 10.20
C SER A 579 13.40 -3.27 9.00
N PHE A 580 13.44 -2.68 7.79
CA PHE A 580 13.81 -3.38 6.56
C PHE A 580 15.26 -3.88 6.56
N LEU A 581 16.17 -3.29 7.36
CA LEU A 581 17.56 -3.74 7.44
C LEU A 581 17.71 -5.16 8.02
N ALA A 582 16.68 -5.66 8.72
CA ALA A 582 16.63 -7.05 9.15
C ALA A 582 16.67 -8.03 7.97
N TRP A 583 16.36 -7.59 6.75
CA TRP A 583 16.38 -8.42 5.54
C TRP A 583 17.77 -8.57 4.92
N ARG A 584 18.77 -7.80 5.35
CA ARG A 584 20.14 -7.85 4.77
C ARG A 584 20.74 -9.26 4.79
N GLY A 585 20.66 -9.92 5.94
CA GLY A 585 21.20 -11.28 6.07
C GLY A 585 20.54 -12.27 5.12
N LEU A 586 19.25 -12.10 4.83
CA LEU A 586 18.52 -12.90 3.85
C LEU A 586 19.00 -12.60 2.43
N VAL A 587 19.08 -11.32 2.05
CA VAL A 587 19.55 -10.89 0.74
C VAL A 587 20.97 -11.40 0.46
N ASP A 588 21.90 -11.19 1.39
CA ASP A 588 23.29 -11.67 1.31
C ASP A 588 23.37 -13.19 1.16
N THR A 589 22.44 -13.92 1.76
CA THR A 589 22.40 -15.39 1.68
C THR A 589 21.88 -15.85 0.32
N LEU A 590 20.84 -15.20 -0.20
CA LEU A 590 20.23 -15.54 -1.48
C LEU A 590 21.09 -15.11 -2.69
N ALA A 591 21.93 -14.09 -2.53
CA ALA A 591 22.84 -13.60 -3.58
C ALA A 591 24.08 -14.50 -3.79
N LYS A 592 24.43 -15.33 -2.79
CA LYS A 592 25.63 -16.19 -2.85
C LYS A 592 25.46 -17.34 -3.84
N PRO A 593 26.54 -17.73 -4.56
CA PRO A 593 26.53 -18.95 -5.35
C PRO A 593 26.40 -20.19 -4.45
N ASP A 594 25.86 -21.27 -5.00
CA ASP A 594 25.77 -22.57 -4.31
C ASP A 594 27.17 -23.02 -3.87
N PRO A 595 27.38 -23.45 -2.61
CA PRO A 595 28.63 -24.05 -2.20
C PRO A 595 29.03 -25.19 -3.14
N VAL A 596 30.28 -25.17 -3.60
CA VAL A 596 30.85 -26.28 -4.38
C VAL A 596 30.81 -27.52 -3.49
N ARG A 597 29.97 -28.50 -3.83
CA ARG A 597 30.02 -29.81 -3.17
C ARG A 597 31.41 -30.40 -3.42
N GLU A 598 32.20 -30.53 -2.36
CA GLU A 598 33.35 -31.44 -2.41
C GLU A 598 32.82 -32.80 -2.86
N GLN A 599 33.35 -33.30 -3.98
CA GLN A 599 33.01 -34.63 -4.47
C GLN A 599 33.31 -35.62 -3.35
N ARG A 600 32.25 -36.23 -2.81
CA ARG A 600 32.34 -37.32 -1.82
C ARG A 600 32.80 -38.61 -2.47
#